data_AF-A0A7W9IKC6-F1
#
_entry.id   AF-A0A7W9IKC6-F1
#
_cell.length_a   1.000
_cell.length_b   1.000
_cell.length_c   1.000
_cell.angle_alpha   90.00
_cell.angle_beta   90.00
_cell.angle_gamma   90.00
#
_symmetry.space_group_name_H-M   'P 1'
#
loop_
_entity.id
_entity.type
_entity.pdbx_description
1 polymer ?
#
loop_
_entity_poly.entity_id
_entity_poly.type
_entity_poly.pdbx_seq_one_letter_code
_entity_poly.pdbx_strand_id
1 'polypeptide(L)'
;MVRTLVFDVGETLIDETRIWSRWADRLGVPRFTMLGVLGGMAALGQSFEEAFQLLRPGFDVEAEQEAWKRDDPDGLRVNFDADDLYPDVRPCLAALRDLGYELVIAGNQPPQAYDALAAMDLPVDAIHTSDGWGVAKPAPAFFARVVEVTGREPGDILYVGDRLDNDVLPARAAGMRTALIRRGPWGYLHALRPEAAGADHVVDGLDDLVSVLGVTKV
;
A
#
# COMPACT_ATOMS: atom_id res chain seq x y z
N MET A 1 23.57 1.56 -4.79
CA MET A 1 22.78 1.75 -6.04
C MET A 1 21.59 0.83 -5.91
N VAL A 2 20.37 1.30 -6.11
CA VAL A 2 19.16 0.48 -5.90
C VAL A 2 19.27 -0.86 -6.64
N ARG A 3 18.98 -1.96 -5.95
CA ARG A 3 18.97 -3.34 -6.47
C ARG A 3 17.63 -4.04 -6.24
N THR A 4 16.94 -3.68 -5.17
CA THR A 4 15.67 -4.29 -4.76
C THR A 4 14.61 -3.22 -4.61
N LEU A 5 13.42 -3.46 -5.17
CA LEU A 5 12.24 -2.63 -4.98
C LEU A 5 11.25 -3.36 -4.07
N VAL A 6 10.75 -2.66 -3.07
CA VAL A 6 9.76 -3.17 -2.12
C VAL A 6 8.50 -2.34 -2.27
N PHE A 7 7.39 -2.99 -2.60
CA PHE A 7 6.10 -2.32 -2.84
C PHE A 7 5.16 -2.53 -1.66
N ASP A 8 4.55 -1.45 -1.20
CA ASP A 8 3.32 -1.55 -0.42
C ASP A 8 2.17 -2.13 -1.27
N VAL A 9 1.03 -2.40 -0.65
CA VAL A 9 -0.12 -3.08 -1.26
C VAL A 9 -1.26 -2.11 -1.55
N GLY A 10 -1.93 -1.60 -0.52
CA GLY A 10 -3.09 -0.70 -0.66
C GLY A 10 -2.68 0.61 -1.30
N GLU A 11 -3.43 1.05 -2.31
CA GLU A 11 -3.15 2.25 -3.11
C GLU A 11 -1.72 2.31 -3.69
N THR A 12 -0.99 1.20 -3.72
CA THR A 12 0.29 1.06 -4.42
C THR A 12 0.19 0.02 -5.52
N LEU A 13 -0.35 -1.16 -5.23
CA LEU A 13 -0.66 -2.21 -6.21
C LEU A 13 -2.18 -2.39 -6.38
N ILE A 14 -2.93 -2.24 -5.29
CA ILE A 14 -4.38 -2.47 -5.23
C ILE A 14 -5.12 -1.13 -5.19
N ASP A 15 -6.03 -0.92 -6.12
CA ASP A 15 -7.05 0.13 -6.07
C ASP A 15 -8.12 -0.27 -5.05
N GLU A 16 -8.14 0.40 -3.91
CA GLU A 16 -9.04 0.07 -2.81
C GLU A 16 -10.45 0.65 -3.01
N THR A 17 -10.75 1.26 -4.17
CA THR A 17 -12.07 1.82 -4.50
C THR A 17 -13.19 0.80 -4.25
N ARG A 18 -12.98 -0.48 -4.62
CA ARG A 18 -13.97 -1.54 -4.38
C ARG A 18 -14.16 -1.80 -2.88
N ILE A 19 -13.08 -1.88 -2.12
CA ILE A 19 -13.10 -2.11 -0.66
C ILE A 19 -13.89 -1.00 0.03
N TRP A 20 -13.53 0.26 -0.23
CA TRP A 20 -14.18 1.41 0.40
C TRP A 20 -15.63 1.61 -0.07
N SER A 21 -15.94 1.26 -1.32
CA SER A 21 -17.31 1.25 -1.82
C SER A 21 -18.17 0.20 -1.11
N ARG A 22 -17.63 -0.99 -0.84
CA ARG A 22 -18.35 -2.04 -0.10
C ARG A 22 -18.57 -1.64 1.36
N TRP A 23 -17.62 -0.94 1.98
CA TRP A 23 -17.84 -0.36 3.30
C TRP A 23 -18.97 0.67 3.31
N ALA A 24 -19.04 1.53 2.29
CA ALA A 24 -20.15 2.47 2.14
C ALA A 24 -21.50 1.74 2.05
N ASP A 25 -21.57 0.71 1.22
CA ASP A 25 -22.76 -0.13 1.03
C ASP A 25 -23.14 -0.84 2.36
N ARG A 26 -22.15 -1.37 3.11
CA ARG A 26 -22.36 -2.03 4.41
C ARG A 26 -22.85 -1.07 5.50
N LEU A 27 -22.37 0.17 5.50
CA LEU A 27 -22.81 1.23 6.42
C LEU A 27 -24.17 1.81 6.04
N GLY A 28 -24.60 1.65 4.79
CA GLY A 28 -25.81 2.27 4.25
C GLY A 28 -25.63 3.75 3.94
N VAL A 29 -24.42 4.18 3.56
CA VAL A 29 -24.11 5.57 3.19
C VAL A 29 -23.71 5.66 1.71
N PRO A 30 -23.92 6.81 1.03
CA PRO A 30 -23.47 6.96 -0.35
C PRO A 30 -21.95 6.78 -0.48
N ARG A 31 -21.50 6.11 -1.55
CA ARG A 31 -20.06 5.92 -1.83
C ARG A 31 -19.30 7.25 -1.92
N PHE A 32 -19.89 8.27 -2.54
CA PHE A 32 -19.33 9.62 -2.57
C PHE A 32 -19.07 10.19 -1.16
N THR A 33 -19.98 9.94 -0.22
CA THR A 33 -19.85 10.37 1.17
C THR A 33 -18.72 9.61 1.87
N MET A 34 -18.67 8.28 1.74
CA MET A 34 -17.59 7.46 2.33
C MET A 34 -16.21 7.91 1.85
N LEU A 35 -16.02 7.99 0.52
CA LEU A 35 -14.75 8.38 -0.08
C LEU A 35 -14.37 9.83 0.27
N GLY A 36 -15.34 10.74 0.28
CA GLY A 36 -15.12 12.13 0.68
C GLY A 36 -14.68 12.26 2.13
N VAL A 37 -15.28 11.49 3.05
CA VAL A 37 -14.89 11.50 4.46
C VAL A 37 -13.50 10.88 4.65
N LEU A 38 -13.18 9.77 3.98
CA LEU A 38 -11.84 9.17 4.02
C LEU A 38 -10.75 10.16 3.56
N GLY A 39 -11.00 10.84 2.44
CA GLY A 39 -10.12 11.91 1.97
C GLY A 39 -9.99 13.06 2.97
N GLY A 40 -11.08 13.41 3.66
CA GLY A 40 -11.07 14.37 4.77
C GLY A 40 -10.17 13.93 5.93
N MET A 41 -10.27 12.67 6.36
CA MET A 41 -9.42 12.14 7.43
C MET A 41 -7.94 12.18 7.03
N ALA A 42 -7.62 11.74 5.80
CA ALA A 42 -6.28 11.80 5.26
C ALA A 42 -5.71 13.23 5.21
N ALA A 43 -6.52 14.21 4.81
CA ALA A 43 -6.13 15.62 4.77
C ALA A 43 -5.87 16.20 6.17
N LEU A 44 -6.64 15.76 7.17
CA LEU A 44 -6.50 16.16 8.56
C LEU A 44 -5.43 15.36 9.34
N GLY A 45 -4.80 14.37 8.70
CA GLY A 45 -3.86 13.47 9.37
C GLY A 45 -4.52 12.57 10.41
N GLN A 46 -5.83 12.34 10.30
CA GLN A 46 -6.59 11.42 11.13
C GLN A 46 -6.54 10.00 10.54
N SER A 47 -6.76 9.01 11.40
CA SER A 47 -6.83 7.62 10.97
C SER A 47 -8.13 7.35 10.20
N PHE A 48 -8.18 6.28 9.41
CA PHE A 48 -9.40 5.96 8.66
C PHE A 48 -10.55 5.55 9.60
N GLU A 49 -10.26 5.06 10.80
CA GLU A 49 -11.24 4.68 11.82
C GLU A 49 -12.09 5.88 12.25
N GLU A 50 -11.52 7.08 12.26
CA GLU A 50 -12.27 8.33 12.52
C GLU A 50 -13.35 8.59 11.45
N ALA A 51 -13.16 8.12 10.21
CA ALA A 51 -14.20 8.19 9.18
C ALA A 51 -15.43 7.38 9.60
N PHE A 52 -15.22 6.19 10.17
CA PHE A 52 -16.31 5.35 10.66
C PHE A 52 -17.04 5.99 11.84
N GLN A 53 -16.29 6.57 12.80
CA GLN A 53 -16.90 7.29 13.91
C GLN A 53 -17.70 8.52 13.45
N LEU A 54 -17.21 9.24 12.44
CA LEU A 54 -17.91 10.39 11.89
C LEU A 54 -19.21 9.99 11.18
N LEU A 55 -19.18 8.92 10.39
CA LEU A 55 -20.32 8.42 9.63
C LEU A 55 -21.36 7.74 10.52
N ARG A 56 -20.92 7.02 11.55
CA ARG A 56 -21.75 6.31 12.51
C ARG A 56 -21.04 6.28 13.89
N PRO A 57 -21.35 7.23 14.79
CA PRO A 57 -20.74 7.26 16.12
C PRO A 57 -20.95 5.96 16.90
N GLY A 58 -19.88 5.46 17.52
CA GLY A 58 -19.88 4.19 18.26
C GLY A 58 -19.82 2.95 17.36
N PHE A 59 -19.54 3.10 16.06
CA PHE A 59 -19.34 1.98 15.17
C PHE A 59 -18.08 1.20 15.54
N ASP A 60 -18.22 -0.10 15.70
CA ASP A 60 -17.12 -1.02 15.98
C ASP A 60 -16.74 -1.74 14.68
N VAL A 61 -15.64 -1.29 14.07
CA VAL A 61 -15.15 -1.81 12.79
C VAL A 61 -14.78 -3.28 12.90
N GLU A 62 -14.18 -3.71 14.02
CA GLU A 62 -13.74 -5.09 14.21
C GLU A 62 -14.94 -6.01 14.39
N ALA A 63 -15.88 -5.64 15.28
CA ALA A 63 -17.11 -6.40 15.47
C ALA A 63 -17.95 -6.50 14.18
N GLU A 64 -17.98 -5.43 13.38
CA GLU A 64 -18.65 -5.44 12.09
C GLU A 64 -17.95 -6.33 11.06
N GLN A 65 -16.61 -6.33 11.01
CA GLN A 65 -15.87 -7.25 10.13
C GLN A 65 -16.16 -8.72 10.50
N GLU A 66 -16.24 -9.05 11.78
CA GLU A 66 -16.62 -10.39 12.24
C GLU A 66 -18.08 -10.74 11.91
N ALA A 67 -19.00 -9.79 11.99
CA ALA A 67 -20.37 -9.97 11.52
C ALA A 67 -20.41 -10.20 10.01
N TRP A 68 -19.67 -9.40 9.25
CA TRP A 68 -19.63 -9.49 7.81
C TRP A 68 -19.03 -10.82 7.34
N LYS A 69 -18.01 -11.36 8.03
CA LYS A 69 -17.50 -12.72 7.80
C LYS A 69 -18.58 -13.80 7.87
N ARG A 70 -19.55 -13.65 8.77
CA ARG A 70 -20.68 -14.60 8.91
C ARG A 70 -21.73 -14.43 7.82
N ASP A 71 -22.01 -13.18 7.45
CA ASP A 71 -23.03 -12.84 6.46
C ASP A 71 -22.58 -13.16 5.01
N ASP A 72 -21.29 -12.99 4.72
CA ASP A 72 -20.67 -13.13 3.39
C ASP A 72 -19.34 -13.89 3.50
N PRO A 73 -19.36 -15.19 3.81
CA PRO A 73 -18.14 -15.95 4.11
C PRO A 73 -17.18 -16.06 2.92
N ASP A 74 -17.73 -16.18 1.71
CA ASP A 74 -16.98 -16.39 0.47
C ASP A 74 -16.73 -15.09 -0.32
N GLY A 75 -17.36 -13.98 0.09
CA GLY A 75 -17.16 -12.70 -0.55
C GLY A 75 -15.86 -12.04 -0.11
N LEU A 76 -15.38 -11.13 -0.95
CA LEU A 76 -14.14 -10.40 -0.68
C LEU A 76 -14.24 -9.52 0.57
N ARG A 77 -15.41 -8.92 0.84
CA ARG A 77 -15.65 -8.06 2.02
C ARG A 77 -14.64 -6.90 2.11
N VAL A 78 -13.55 -7.11 2.88
CA VAL A 78 -12.42 -6.19 3.08
C VAL A 78 -11.12 -6.70 2.41
N ASN A 79 -11.21 -7.79 1.66
CA ASN A 79 -10.17 -8.39 0.86
C ASN A 79 -10.25 -7.88 -0.59
N PHE A 80 -9.27 -8.29 -1.40
CA PHE A 80 -9.12 -7.90 -2.79
C PHE A 80 -8.70 -9.09 -3.65
N ASP A 81 -8.78 -8.94 -4.97
CA ASP A 81 -8.29 -9.92 -5.96
C ASP A 81 -7.60 -9.21 -7.14
N ALA A 82 -7.28 -9.96 -8.19
CA ALA A 82 -6.58 -9.44 -9.37
C ALA A 82 -7.34 -8.34 -10.12
N ASP A 83 -8.67 -8.24 -9.97
CA ASP A 83 -9.48 -7.20 -10.62
C ASP A 83 -9.33 -5.83 -9.94
N ASP A 84 -8.78 -5.79 -8.71
CA ASP A 84 -8.46 -4.53 -8.03
C ASP A 84 -7.03 -4.04 -8.34
N LEU A 85 -6.24 -4.75 -9.16
CA LEU A 85 -4.91 -4.26 -9.52
C LEU A 85 -5.02 -2.98 -10.34
N TYR A 86 -4.18 -2.00 -10.03
CA TYR A 86 -3.97 -0.88 -10.95
C TYR A 86 -3.50 -1.41 -12.32
N PRO A 87 -4.00 -0.86 -13.45
CA PRO A 87 -3.77 -1.45 -14.77
C PRO A 87 -2.30 -1.60 -15.19
N ASP A 88 -1.42 -0.75 -14.64
CA ASP A 88 0.00 -0.72 -14.95
C ASP A 88 0.83 -1.69 -14.10
N VAL A 89 0.26 -2.33 -13.06
CA VAL A 89 1.02 -3.14 -12.10
C VAL A 89 1.74 -4.30 -12.76
N ARG A 90 1.02 -5.15 -13.47
CA ARG A 90 1.60 -6.32 -14.14
C ARG A 90 2.68 -5.93 -15.17
N PRO A 91 2.41 -5.04 -16.14
CA PRO A 91 3.42 -4.68 -17.14
C PRO A 91 4.64 -3.98 -16.52
N CYS A 92 4.47 -3.13 -15.50
CA CYS A 92 5.59 -2.42 -14.90
C CYS A 92 6.44 -3.31 -14.01
N LEU A 93 5.85 -4.22 -13.22
CA LEU A 93 6.63 -5.20 -12.46
C LEU A 93 7.44 -6.11 -13.40
N ALA A 94 6.86 -6.56 -14.52
CA ALA A 94 7.61 -7.31 -15.53
C ALA A 94 8.78 -6.50 -16.11
N ALA A 95 8.56 -5.23 -16.48
CA ALA A 95 9.60 -4.36 -17.00
C ALA A 95 10.73 -4.10 -15.97
N LEU A 96 10.38 -3.92 -14.70
CA LEU A 96 11.38 -3.75 -13.63
C LEU A 96 12.22 -5.02 -13.41
N ARG A 97 11.61 -6.21 -13.53
CA ARG A 97 12.38 -7.47 -13.55
C ARG A 97 13.30 -7.57 -14.75
N ASP A 98 12.83 -7.21 -15.94
CA ASP A 98 13.65 -7.23 -17.17
C ASP A 98 14.83 -6.25 -17.08
N LEU A 99 14.65 -5.14 -16.37
CA LEU A 99 15.73 -4.24 -16.00
C LEU A 99 16.70 -4.86 -15.00
N GLY A 100 16.39 -5.99 -14.38
CA GLY A 100 17.25 -6.74 -13.46
C GLY A 100 17.14 -6.29 -12.01
N TYR A 101 15.97 -5.82 -11.59
CA TYR A 101 15.66 -5.57 -10.18
C TYR A 101 15.03 -6.79 -9.52
N GLU A 102 15.36 -7.00 -8.26
CA GLU A 102 14.62 -7.90 -7.37
C GLU A 102 13.37 -7.16 -6.87
N LEU A 103 12.21 -7.79 -6.91
CA LEU A 103 10.93 -7.18 -6.55
C LEU A 103 10.30 -7.92 -5.38
N VAL A 104 9.92 -7.20 -4.33
CA VAL A 104 9.29 -7.74 -3.13
C VAL A 104 8.02 -6.97 -2.83
N ILE A 105 6.97 -7.68 -2.40
CA ILE A 105 5.77 -7.05 -1.83
C ILE A 105 5.86 -7.14 -0.31
N ALA A 106 5.71 -6.01 0.39
CA ALA A 106 5.63 -5.97 1.84
C ALA A 106 4.72 -4.83 2.28
N GLY A 107 3.65 -5.12 3.01
CA GLY A 107 2.69 -4.11 3.44
C GLY A 107 1.91 -4.47 4.69
N ASN A 108 1.23 -3.47 5.27
CA ASN A 108 0.29 -3.69 6.37
C ASN A 108 -0.96 -4.33 5.81
N GLN A 109 -1.23 -5.59 6.13
CA GLN A 109 -2.33 -6.34 5.52
C GLN A 109 -2.90 -7.38 6.48
N PRO A 110 -4.21 -7.69 6.39
CA PRO A 110 -4.85 -8.71 7.21
C PRO A 110 -4.41 -10.13 6.77
N PRO A 111 -4.68 -11.17 7.58
CA PRO A 111 -4.22 -12.55 7.31
C PRO A 111 -4.55 -13.06 5.91
N GLN A 112 -5.76 -12.78 5.40
CA GLN A 112 -6.21 -13.29 4.10
C GLN A 112 -5.51 -12.66 2.88
N ALA A 113 -4.81 -11.53 3.05
CA ALA A 113 -4.21 -10.81 1.95
C ALA A 113 -3.01 -11.55 1.34
N TYR A 114 -2.29 -12.36 2.13
CA TYR A 114 -1.16 -13.14 1.62
C TYR A 114 -1.61 -14.11 0.53
N ASP A 115 -2.63 -14.92 0.83
CA ASP A 115 -3.16 -15.90 -0.13
C ASP A 115 -3.75 -15.21 -1.37
N ALA A 116 -4.39 -14.05 -1.19
CA ALA A 116 -4.91 -13.24 -2.29
C ALA A 116 -3.78 -12.76 -3.22
N LEU A 117 -2.71 -12.16 -2.66
CA LEU A 117 -1.55 -11.71 -3.44
C LEU A 117 -0.83 -12.87 -4.13
N ALA A 118 -0.67 -14.01 -3.44
CA ALA A 118 -0.06 -15.21 -4.02
C ALA A 118 -0.88 -15.75 -5.19
N ALA A 119 -2.22 -15.76 -5.08
CA ALA A 119 -3.12 -16.21 -6.14
C ALA A 119 -3.09 -15.32 -7.40
N MET A 120 -2.62 -14.07 -7.29
CA MET A 120 -2.49 -13.17 -8.44
C MET A 120 -1.33 -13.51 -9.37
N ASP A 121 -0.37 -14.33 -8.94
CA ASP A 121 0.83 -14.69 -9.70
C ASP A 121 1.53 -13.45 -10.29
N LEU A 122 1.78 -12.46 -9.42
CA LEU A 122 2.49 -11.24 -9.80
C LEU A 122 3.97 -11.56 -10.06
N PRO A 123 4.62 -10.88 -11.02
CA PRO A 123 6.04 -11.11 -11.31
C PRO A 123 6.90 -10.46 -10.21
N VAL A 124 6.99 -11.10 -9.05
CA VAL A 124 7.76 -10.69 -7.87
C VAL A 124 8.52 -11.88 -7.28
N ASP A 125 9.60 -11.61 -6.57
CA ASP A 125 10.48 -12.62 -5.99
C ASP A 125 10.00 -13.09 -4.60
N ALA A 126 9.32 -12.22 -3.85
CA ALA A 126 8.75 -12.56 -2.55
C ALA A 126 7.53 -11.70 -2.20
N ILE A 127 6.67 -12.26 -1.33
CA ILE A 127 5.49 -11.61 -0.78
C ILE A 127 5.53 -11.74 0.74
N HIS A 128 5.34 -10.63 1.44
CA HIS A 128 5.28 -10.57 2.89
C HIS A 128 4.15 -9.63 3.34
N THR A 129 3.58 -9.92 4.51
CA THR A 129 2.55 -9.09 5.14
C THR A 129 2.92 -8.80 6.59
N SER A 130 2.43 -7.69 7.13
CA SER A 130 2.61 -7.37 8.55
C SER A 130 2.09 -8.47 9.48
N ASP A 131 0.98 -9.12 9.10
CA ASP A 131 0.41 -10.24 9.84
C ASP A 131 1.39 -11.41 9.92
N GLY A 132 1.97 -11.82 8.78
CA GLY A 132 2.96 -12.89 8.73
C GLY A 132 4.25 -12.60 9.51
N TRP A 133 4.59 -11.31 9.71
CA TRP A 133 5.76 -10.90 10.48
C TRP A 133 5.48 -10.57 11.94
N GLY A 134 4.21 -10.37 12.33
CA GLY A 134 3.82 -9.89 13.66
C GLY A 134 4.27 -8.45 13.97
N VAL A 135 4.68 -7.69 12.96
CA VAL A 135 5.08 -6.28 13.08
C VAL A 135 4.50 -5.50 11.91
N ALA A 136 4.11 -4.24 12.15
CA ALA A 136 3.46 -3.40 11.15
C ALA A 136 4.16 -2.04 11.03
N LYS A 137 4.09 -1.45 9.84
CA LYS A 137 4.42 -0.04 9.64
C LYS A 137 3.54 0.85 10.53
N PRO A 138 4.07 1.97 11.05
CA PRO A 138 5.37 2.57 10.74
C PRO A 138 6.50 2.07 11.68
N ALA A 139 6.33 0.95 12.38
CA ALA A 139 7.34 0.51 13.35
C ALA A 139 8.69 0.22 12.68
N PRO A 140 9.83 0.69 13.25
CA PRO A 140 11.16 0.40 12.69
C PRO A 140 11.44 -1.09 12.49
N ALA A 141 10.84 -1.95 13.34
CA ALA A 141 10.96 -3.40 13.22
C ALA A 141 10.43 -3.95 11.89
N PHE A 142 9.40 -3.32 11.30
CA PHE A 142 8.90 -3.72 9.97
C PHE A 142 9.97 -3.51 8.89
N PHE A 143 10.61 -2.35 8.88
CA PHE A 143 11.67 -2.03 7.91
C PHE A 143 12.94 -2.85 8.16
N ALA A 144 13.24 -3.20 9.41
CA ALA A 144 14.30 -4.16 9.71
C ALA A 144 14.00 -5.56 9.12
N ARG A 145 12.74 -6.01 9.13
CA ARG A 145 12.34 -7.25 8.45
C ARG A 145 12.51 -7.16 6.93
N VAL A 146 12.16 -6.03 6.32
CA VAL A 146 12.41 -5.78 4.90
C VAL A 146 13.91 -5.94 4.56
N VAL A 147 14.80 -5.34 5.36
CA VAL A 147 16.26 -5.51 5.20
C VAL A 147 16.69 -6.97 5.32
N GLU A 148 16.17 -7.69 6.32
CA GLU A 148 16.46 -9.10 6.55
C GLU A 148 16.06 -9.99 5.37
N VAL A 149 14.82 -9.88 4.89
CA VAL A 149 14.31 -10.78 3.83
C VAL A 149 14.92 -10.51 2.47
N THR A 150 15.26 -9.25 2.18
CA THR A 150 15.94 -8.86 0.93
C THR A 150 17.43 -9.18 0.97
N GLY A 151 18.02 -9.30 2.17
CA GLY A 151 19.46 -9.49 2.34
C GLY A 151 20.30 -8.34 1.75
N ARG A 152 19.72 -7.14 1.62
CA ARG A 152 20.39 -5.95 1.06
C ARG A 152 20.75 -4.97 2.16
N GLU A 153 21.76 -4.15 1.88
CA GLU A 153 21.97 -2.92 2.64
C GLU A 153 20.78 -1.97 2.43
N PRO A 154 20.32 -1.23 3.45
CA PRO A 154 19.15 -0.36 3.33
C PRO A 154 19.21 0.59 2.11
N GLY A 155 20.37 1.20 1.85
CA GLY A 155 20.56 2.13 0.73
C GLY A 155 20.48 1.51 -0.67
N ASP A 156 20.43 0.18 -0.78
CA ASP A 156 20.20 -0.55 -2.03
C ASP A 156 18.73 -0.99 -2.19
N ILE A 157 17.85 -0.66 -1.24
CA ILE A 157 16.42 -0.92 -1.27
C ILE A 157 15.68 0.38 -1.62
N LEU A 158 14.76 0.31 -2.59
CA LEU A 158 13.79 1.36 -2.85
C LEU A 158 12.41 0.92 -2.34
N TYR A 159 11.93 1.55 -1.27
CA TYR A 159 10.59 1.33 -0.75
C TYR A 159 9.58 2.24 -1.47
N VAL A 160 8.53 1.66 -2.05
CA VAL A 160 7.50 2.33 -2.84
C VAL A 160 6.17 2.25 -2.08
N GLY A 161 5.56 3.38 -1.77
CA GLY A 161 4.28 3.46 -1.06
C GLY A 161 3.59 4.80 -1.25
N ASP A 162 2.29 4.88 -0.96
CA ASP A 162 1.47 6.08 -1.15
C ASP A 162 1.41 6.95 0.12
N ARG A 163 1.84 6.44 1.27
CA ARG A 163 1.75 7.15 2.54
C ARG A 163 3.10 7.65 3.05
N LEU A 164 3.23 8.97 3.16
CA LEU A 164 4.40 9.57 3.85
C LEU A 164 4.61 9.08 5.28
N ASP A 165 3.54 9.04 6.09
CA ASP A 165 3.60 8.69 7.51
C ASP A 165 3.88 7.21 7.76
N ASN A 166 3.41 6.34 6.86
CA ASN A 166 3.48 4.88 7.03
C ASN A 166 4.58 4.21 6.20
N ASP A 167 4.90 4.75 5.02
CA ASP A 167 5.86 4.15 4.08
C ASP A 167 7.14 4.97 3.98
N VAL A 168 7.04 6.19 3.46
CA VAL A 168 8.20 6.96 2.99
C VAL A 168 9.09 7.42 4.14
N LEU A 169 8.52 8.13 5.12
CA LEU A 169 9.31 8.65 6.24
C LEU A 169 9.95 7.54 7.09
N PRO A 170 9.24 6.47 7.49
CA PRO A 170 9.86 5.42 8.28
C PRO A 170 10.82 4.53 7.45
N ALA A 171 10.59 4.28 6.16
CA ALA A 171 11.57 3.60 5.29
C ALA A 171 12.86 4.42 5.15
N ARG A 172 12.73 5.74 4.93
CA ARG A 172 13.87 6.66 4.87
C ARG A 172 14.63 6.69 6.19
N ALA A 173 13.93 6.71 7.33
CA ALA A 173 14.55 6.64 8.65
C ALA A 173 15.31 5.33 8.88
N ALA A 174 14.90 4.23 8.24
CA ALA A 174 15.62 2.96 8.21
C ALA A 174 16.81 2.93 7.24
N GLY A 175 17.09 4.04 6.54
CA GLY A 175 18.20 4.16 5.60
C GLY A 175 17.89 3.72 4.16
N MET A 176 16.62 3.44 3.85
CA MET A 176 16.20 3.05 2.51
C MET A 176 16.07 4.24 1.57
N ARG A 177 16.17 3.98 0.26
CA ARG A 177 15.66 4.90 -0.75
C ARG A 177 14.14 4.80 -0.80
N THR A 178 13.47 5.86 -1.22
CA THR A 178 12.00 5.92 -1.16
C THR A 178 11.36 6.54 -2.38
N ALA A 179 10.24 5.97 -2.82
CA ALA A 179 9.37 6.54 -3.85
C ALA A 179 7.97 6.74 -3.26
N LEU A 180 7.49 7.98 -3.28
CA LEU A 180 6.10 8.30 -3.00
C LEU A 180 5.29 8.14 -4.29
N ILE A 181 4.31 7.24 -4.30
CA ILE A 181 3.39 7.10 -5.44
C ILE A 181 2.09 7.87 -5.18
N ARG A 182 1.65 8.66 -6.16
CA ARG A 182 0.44 9.48 -6.07
C ARG A 182 -0.78 8.69 -6.52
N ARG A 183 -1.22 7.79 -5.65
CA ARG A 183 -2.42 6.96 -5.78
C ARG A 183 -3.31 7.08 -4.56
N GLY A 184 -4.59 6.80 -4.76
CA GLY A 184 -5.61 6.99 -3.72
C GLY A 184 -5.65 8.42 -3.15
N PRO A 185 -6.49 8.67 -2.12
CA PRO A 185 -6.53 9.98 -1.48
C PRO A 185 -5.22 10.29 -0.73
N TRP A 186 -4.57 9.31 -0.11
CA TRP A 186 -3.36 9.53 0.67
C TRP A 186 -2.18 9.94 -0.20
N GLY A 187 -1.88 9.26 -1.31
CA GLY A 187 -0.77 9.62 -2.19
C GLY A 187 -0.84 11.06 -2.69
N TYR A 188 -2.01 11.50 -3.14
CA TYR A 188 -2.20 12.90 -3.58
C TYR A 188 -2.10 13.91 -2.44
N LEU A 189 -2.74 13.65 -1.30
CA LEU A 189 -2.76 14.59 -0.17
C LEU A 189 -1.40 14.66 0.53
N HIS A 190 -0.70 13.53 0.67
CA HIS A 190 0.61 13.46 1.30
C HIS A 190 1.68 14.07 0.40
N ALA A 191 1.56 13.97 -0.93
CA ALA A 191 2.47 14.65 -1.86
C ALA A 191 2.46 16.19 -1.75
N LEU A 192 1.40 16.78 -1.18
CA LEU A 192 1.34 18.23 -0.91
C LEU A 192 2.07 18.64 0.37
N ARG A 193 2.46 17.70 1.22
CA ARG A 193 3.15 17.99 2.47
C ARG A 193 4.62 18.33 2.20
N PRO A 194 5.23 19.30 2.90
CA PRO A 194 6.64 19.66 2.70
C PRO A 194 7.61 18.46 2.81
N GLU A 195 7.28 17.49 3.67
CA GLU A 195 8.04 16.27 3.90
C GLU A 195 8.14 15.37 2.65
N ALA A 196 7.24 15.53 1.67
CA ALA A 196 7.31 14.83 0.39
C ALA A 196 8.61 15.12 -0.38
N ALA A 197 9.21 16.30 -0.19
CA ALA A 197 10.51 16.65 -0.77
C ALA A 197 11.66 15.76 -0.25
N GLY A 198 11.43 14.99 0.82
CA GLY A 198 12.36 14.00 1.34
C GLY A 198 12.31 12.64 0.63
N ALA A 199 11.31 12.37 -0.21
CA ALA A 199 11.29 11.18 -1.06
C ALA A 199 12.35 11.29 -2.16
N ASP A 200 12.98 10.18 -2.55
CA ASP A 200 13.92 10.19 -3.69
C ASP A 200 13.19 10.34 -5.02
N HIS A 201 11.97 9.81 -5.10
CA HIS A 201 11.08 9.92 -6.25
C HIS A 201 9.66 10.24 -5.80
N VAL A 202 8.96 11.05 -6.59
CA VAL A 202 7.50 11.23 -6.51
C VAL A 202 6.95 10.90 -7.88
N VAL A 203 6.08 9.89 -7.98
CA VAL A 203 5.61 9.30 -9.24
C VAL A 203 4.08 9.21 -9.26
N ASP A 204 3.44 9.25 -10.43
CA ASP A 204 1.99 9.04 -10.58
C ASP A 204 1.64 7.56 -10.78
N GLY A 205 2.58 6.76 -11.27
CA GLY A 205 2.39 5.34 -11.53
C GLY A 205 3.69 4.55 -11.46
N LEU A 206 3.58 3.23 -11.68
CA LEU A 206 4.76 2.36 -11.77
C LEU A 206 5.47 2.51 -13.11
N ASP A 207 4.80 3.05 -14.13
CA ASP A 207 5.37 3.39 -15.44
C ASP A 207 6.37 4.56 -15.34
N ASP A 208 6.06 5.56 -14.51
CA ASP A 208 7.02 6.60 -14.13
C ASP A 208 8.24 6.00 -13.43
N LEU A 209 8.02 5.02 -12.54
CA LEU A 209 9.09 4.34 -11.82
C LEU A 209 10.01 3.55 -12.76
N VAL A 210 9.44 2.81 -13.72
CA VAL A 210 10.18 2.16 -14.81
C VAL A 210 11.02 3.19 -15.57
N SER A 211 10.44 4.34 -15.89
CA SER A 211 11.10 5.40 -16.65
C SER A 211 12.30 5.99 -15.90
N VAL A 212 12.15 6.35 -14.61
CA VAL A 212 13.25 6.95 -13.83
C VAL A 212 14.37 5.96 -13.53
N LEU A 213 14.04 4.68 -13.29
CA LEU A 213 15.04 3.66 -12.99
C LEU A 213 15.74 3.12 -14.23
N GLY A 214 15.03 3.01 -15.36
CA GLY A 214 15.58 2.57 -16.64
C GLY A 214 16.68 3.49 -17.19
N VAL A 215 16.57 4.81 -16.95
CA VAL A 215 17.59 5.80 -17.37
C VAL A 215 18.88 5.68 -16.55
N THR A 216 18.80 5.18 -15.32
CA THR A 216 19.93 5.16 -14.37
C THR A 216 20.88 3.96 -14.59
N LYS A 217 20.52 3.02 -15.47
CA LYS A 217 21.26 1.76 -15.69
C LYS A 217 22.15 1.73 -16.95
N VAL A 218 22.36 2.89 -17.60
CA VAL A 218 23.27 3.06 -18.77
C VAL A 218 24.68 3.42 -18.35
#